data_AF-A0A914FXX5-F1
#
_entry.id   AF-A0A914FXX5-F1
#
_cell.length_a   1.000
_cell.length_b   1.000
_cell.length_c   1.000
_cell.angle_alpha   90.00
_cell.angle_beta   90.00
_cell.angle_gamma   90.00
#
_symmetry.space_group_name_H-M   'P 1'
#
loop_
_entity.id
_entity.type
_entity.pdbx_description
1 polymer ?
#
loop_
_entity_poly.entity_id
_entity_poly.type
_entity_poly.pdbx_seq_one_letter_code
_entity_poly.pdbx_strand_id
1 'polypeptide(L)'
;MLFKILILVAATLAVVSSDCVSCICNHESGCKAIGCRMDVGSLSCGYFQIKLPYYEDCGQPSKRPGESTEAAWKRCADDYNCALTCLRAYIKRYAFKCTGVGACQQMSRLHNDCGQPSKRPGESTEAAWKRCADDYNCALTCLRAYIKRYAFKCTGVGACQQMSRLHNGGPSGCQNSGTVGYWNVIHNCCGCS
;
A
#
# COMPACT_ATOMS: atom_id res chain seq x y z
N MET A 1 14.79 -17.78 46.16
CA MET A 1 14.74 -16.34 45.85
C MET A 1 14.39 -16.19 44.38
N LEU A 2 13.34 -15.42 44.07
CA LEU A 2 12.58 -15.44 42.81
C LEU A 2 13.40 -14.95 41.60
N PHE A 3 13.45 -15.76 40.53
CA PHE A 3 13.79 -15.27 39.19
C PHE A 3 12.59 -14.47 38.64
N LYS A 4 12.70 -13.15 38.58
CA LYS A 4 11.74 -12.30 37.86
C LYS A 4 11.94 -12.50 36.36
N ILE A 5 11.07 -13.30 35.74
CA ILE A 5 10.94 -13.40 34.29
C ILE A 5 10.35 -12.06 33.82
N LEU A 6 11.18 -11.19 33.25
CA LEU A 6 10.69 -10.06 32.46
C LEU A 6 10.16 -10.62 31.14
N ILE A 7 8.83 -10.78 31.05
CA ILE A 7 8.17 -10.98 29.76
C ILE A 7 8.19 -9.62 29.05
N LEU A 8 9.22 -9.41 28.23
CA LEU A 8 9.22 -8.35 27.22
C LEU A 8 8.18 -8.73 26.16
N VAL A 9 6.95 -8.23 26.31
CA VAL A 9 5.98 -8.20 25.23
C VAL A 9 6.49 -7.17 24.23
N ALA A 10 7.41 -7.59 23.35
CA ALA A 10 7.72 -6.86 22.14
C ALA A 10 6.48 -6.95 21.25
N ALA A 11 5.59 -5.96 21.36
CA ALA A 11 4.52 -5.77 20.39
C ALA A 11 5.18 -5.58 19.02
N THR A 12 5.11 -6.64 18.21
CA THR A 12 5.70 -6.68 16.88
C THR A 12 4.95 -5.71 15.97
N LEU A 13 5.56 -4.56 15.69
CA LEU A 13 5.11 -3.59 14.69
C LEU A 13 5.35 -4.10 13.25
N ALA A 14 4.90 -5.32 12.96
CA ALA A 14 5.03 -5.98 11.66
C ALA A 14 3.84 -5.71 10.72
N VAL A 15 2.89 -4.85 11.06
CA VAL A 15 1.55 -4.85 10.47
C VAL A 15 1.28 -3.47 9.85
N VAL A 16 1.87 -3.14 8.69
CA VAL A 16 1.49 -1.89 7.98
C VAL A 16 1.60 -1.96 6.43
N SER A 17 2.63 -2.56 5.79
CA SER A 17 2.63 -2.61 4.30
C SER A 17 1.98 -3.86 3.74
N SER A 18 2.08 -4.99 4.44
CA SER A 18 1.27 -6.17 4.16
C SER A 18 -0.20 -5.79 4.13
N ASP A 19 -0.56 -4.74 4.86
CA ASP A 19 -1.92 -4.42 5.20
C ASP A 19 -2.68 -3.78 4.05
N CYS A 20 -2.15 -2.87 3.24
CA CYS A 20 -2.98 -2.30 2.16
C CYS A 20 -3.35 -3.33 1.09
N VAL A 21 -2.36 -4.09 0.60
CA VAL A 21 -2.62 -5.17 -0.37
C VAL A 21 -3.43 -6.28 0.27
N SER A 22 -3.12 -6.69 1.51
CA SER A 22 -3.91 -7.71 2.21
C SER A 22 -5.31 -7.22 2.54
N CYS A 23 -5.53 -5.95 2.82
CA CYS A 23 -6.84 -5.38 3.08
C CYS A 23 -7.66 -5.31 1.80
N ILE A 24 -7.09 -4.87 0.68
CA ILE A 24 -7.78 -4.96 -0.62
C ILE A 24 -8.11 -6.42 -0.91
N CYS A 25 -7.16 -7.34 -0.76
CA CYS A 25 -7.41 -8.78 -0.96
C CYS A 25 -8.54 -9.32 -0.05
N ASN A 26 -8.52 -8.99 1.23
CA ASN A 26 -9.51 -9.42 2.22
C ASN A 26 -10.88 -8.77 2.00
N HIS A 27 -10.92 -7.49 1.61
CA HIS A 27 -12.14 -6.77 1.29
C HIS A 27 -12.81 -7.34 0.04
N GLU A 28 -12.03 -7.53 -1.02
CA GLU A 28 -12.53 -7.97 -2.32
C GLU A 28 -12.98 -9.44 -2.32
N SER A 29 -12.29 -10.31 -1.56
CA SER A 29 -12.53 -11.76 -1.65
C SER A 29 -12.38 -12.57 -0.36
N GLY A 30 -12.12 -11.92 0.79
CA GLY A 30 -11.60 -12.63 1.97
C GLY A 30 -10.21 -13.21 1.74
N CYS A 31 -9.48 -12.62 0.79
CA CYS A 31 -8.20 -13.05 0.25
C CYS A 31 -8.20 -14.50 -0.23
N LYS A 32 -9.18 -14.84 -1.06
CA LYS A 32 -9.39 -16.17 -1.65
C LYS A 32 -9.68 -16.06 -3.14
N ALA A 33 -9.36 -17.11 -3.89
CA ALA A 33 -9.82 -17.26 -5.27
C ALA A 33 -11.33 -17.55 -5.27
N ILE A 34 -12.16 -16.51 -5.43
CA ILE A 34 -13.63 -16.61 -5.43
C ILE A 34 -14.22 -16.65 -6.84
N GLY A 35 -13.38 -16.77 -7.87
CA GLY A 35 -13.80 -16.73 -9.27
C GLY A 35 -14.37 -15.36 -9.66
N CYS A 36 -15.18 -15.34 -10.71
CA CYS A 36 -15.75 -14.11 -11.26
C CYS A 36 -17.16 -13.84 -10.74
N ARG A 37 -17.40 -12.58 -10.34
CA ARG A 37 -18.71 -12.09 -9.90
C ARG A 37 -19.13 -10.88 -10.71
N MET A 38 -20.43 -10.71 -10.86
CA MET A 38 -20.98 -9.52 -11.53
C MET A 38 -20.82 -8.31 -10.62
N ASP A 39 -20.17 -7.27 -11.14
CA ASP A 39 -19.92 -6.00 -10.46
C ASP A 39 -20.20 -4.83 -11.42
N VAL A 40 -21.36 -4.21 -11.22
CA VAL A 40 -21.87 -3.03 -11.94
C VAL A 40 -21.64 -3.14 -13.46
N GLY A 41 -22.30 -4.10 -14.10
CA GLY A 41 -22.32 -4.25 -15.56
C GLY A 41 -21.07 -4.91 -16.17
N SER A 42 -20.13 -5.39 -15.35
CA SER A 42 -18.95 -6.13 -15.80
C SER A 42 -18.55 -7.22 -14.80
N LEU A 43 -17.81 -8.22 -15.24
CA LEU A 43 -17.25 -9.22 -14.34
C LEU A 43 -15.97 -8.71 -13.65
N SER A 44 -15.85 -9.01 -12.36
CA SER A 44 -14.67 -8.84 -11.53
C SER A 44 -14.23 -10.20 -10.99
N CYS A 45 -12.93 -10.53 -11.04
CA CYS A 45 -12.47 -11.89 -10.76
C CYS A 45 -11.40 -12.01 -9.67
N GLY A 46 -11.45 -13.13 -8.94
CA GLY A 46 -10.38 -13.63 -8.08
C GLY A 46 -10.02 -12.76 -6.88
N TYR A 47 -8.75 -12.85 -6.45
CA TYR A 47 -8.29 -12.35 -5.15
C TYR A 47 -8.55 -10.86 -4.91
N PHE A 48 -8.41 -10.06 -5.96
CA PHE A 48 -8.57 -8.60 -5.90
C PHE A 48 -9.74 -8.11 -6.77
N GLN A 49 -10.66 -9.02 -7.16
CA GLN A 49 -11.81 -8.69 -8.01
C GLN A 49 -11.41 -7.86 -9.25
N ILE A 50 -10.34 -8.30 -9.93
CA ILE A 50 -9.75 -7.61 -11.09
C ILE A 50 -10.73 -7.68 -12.26
N LYS A 51 -11.01 -6.54 -12.92
CA LYS A 51 -11.79 -6.48 -14.18
C LYS A 51 -10.92 -6.74 -15.41
N LEU A 52 -11.53 -7.18 -16.52
CA LEU A 52 -10.79 -7.46 -17.75
C LEU A 52 -9.95 -6.25 -18.26
N PRO A 53 -10.48 -5.01 -18.35
CA PRO A 53 -9.67 -3.86 -18.78
C PRO A 53 -8.51 -3.55 -17.82
N TYR A 54 -8.69 -3.81 -16.53
CA TYR A 54 -7.61 -3.66 -15.53
C TYR A 54 -6.47 -4.63 -15.85
N TYR A 55 -6.79 -5.87 -16.18
CA TYR A 55 -5.80 -6.88 -16.56
C TYR A 55 -5.06 -6.54 -17.85
N GLU A 56 -5.76 -5.98 -18.83
CA GLU A 56 -5.15 -5.44 -20.05
C GLU A 56 -4.17 -4.32 -19.72
N ASP A 57 -4.58 -3.40 -18.84
CA ASP A 57 -3.76 -2.26 -18.47
C ASP A 57 -2.53 -2.62 -17.63
N CYS A 58 -2.61 -3.67 -16.83
CA CYS A 58 -1.48 -4.17 -16.05
C CYS A 58 -0.47 -4.99 -16.87
N GLY A 59 -0.65 -5.09 -18.19
CA GLY A 59 0.28 -5.75 -19.10
C GLY A 59 0.04 -7.25 -19.25
N GLN A 60 -1.14 -7.74 -18.87
CA GLN A 60 -1.56 -9.14 -19.05
C GLN A 60 -0.55 -10.18 -18.53
N PRO A 61 -0.10 -10.08 -17.26
CA PRO A 61 0.91 -10.98 -16.71
C PRO A 61 0.47 -12.44 -16.82
N SER A 62 1.45 -13.31 -17.04
CA SER A 62 1.30 -14.77 -17.17
C SER A 62 0.40 -15.25 -18.31
N LYS A 63 -0.01 -14.38 -19.25
CA LYS A 63 -0.74 -14.79 -20.47
C LYS A 63 0.13 -15.68 -21.35
N ARG A 64 -0.40 -16.84 -21.74
CA ARG A 64 0.33 -17.81 -22.58
C ARG A 64 0.14 -17.51 -24.07
N PRO A 65 1.09 -17.90 -24.93
CA PRO A 65 0.89 -17.86 -26.39
C PRO A 65 -0.35 -18.66 -26.79
N GLY A 66 -1.20 -18.10 -27.65
CA GLY A 66 -2.45 -18.73 -28.09
C GLY A 66 -3.61 -18.68 -27.09
N GLU A 67 -3.39 -18.25 -25.85
CA GLU A 67 -4.45 -18.07 -24.85
C GLU A 67 -5.21 -16.75 -25.09
N SER A 68 -6.53 -16.79 -24.98
CA SER A 68 -7.35 -15.57 -25.04
C SER A 68 -7.07 -14.68 -23.82
N THR A 69 -7.21 -13.37 -23.99
CA THR A 69 -7.04 -12.42 -22.87
C THR A 69 -8.01 -12.72 -21.74
N GLU A 70 -9.25 -13.10 -22.07
CA GLU A 70 -10.27 -13.44 -21.07
C GLU A 70 -9.90 -14.68 -20.24
N ALA A 71 -9.39 -15.75 -20.88
CA ALA A 71 -8.95 -16.94 -20.16
C ALA A 71 -7.72 -16.66 -19.29
N ALA A 72 -6.76 -15.91 -19.83
CA ALA A 72 -5.56 -15.50 -19.10
C ALA A 72 -5.89 -14.61 -17.90
N TRP A 73 -6.83 -13.68 -18.07
CA TRP A 73 -7.33 -12.80 -17.02
C TRP A 73 -7.96 -13.58 -15.87
N LYS A 74 -8.93 -14.46 -16.16
CA LYS A 74 -9.62 -15.25 -15.11
C LYS A 74 -8.62 -16.11 -14.34
N ARG A 75 -7.73 -16.81 -15.05
CA ARG A 75 -6.66 -17.62 -14.45
C ARG A 75 -5.69 -16.79 -13.61
N CYS A 76 -5.27 -15.63 -14.12
CA CYS A 76 -4.36 -14.74 -13.40
C CYS A 76 -5.02 -14.14 -12.15
N ALA A 77 -6.30 -13.78 -12.23
CA ALA A 77 -7.05 -13.20 -11.13
C ALA A 77 -7.23 -14.19 -9.97
N ASP A 78 -7.41 -15.49 -10.28
CA ASP A 78 -7.47 -16.58 -9.30
C ASP A 78 -6.09 -17.13 -8.88
N ASP A 79 -4.98 -16.56 -9.37
CA ASP A 79 -3.63 -16.84 -8.90
C ASP A 79 -3.11 -15.63 -8.10
N TYR A 80 -2.89 -15.80 -6.80
CA TYR A 80 -2.54 -14.67 -5.92
C TYR A 80 -1.29 -13.90 -6.40
N ASN A 81 -0.26 -14.59 -6.88
CA ASN A 81 1.00 -13.96 -7.30
C ASN A 81 0.83 -13.22 -8.62
N CYS A 82 0.09 -13.78 -9.56
CA CYS A 82 -0.24 -13.14 -10.83
C CYS A 82 -1.13 -11.90 -10.59
N ALA A 83 -2.18 -12.04 -9.79
CA ALA A 83 -3.08 -10.96 -9.45
C ALA A 83 -2.35 -9.83 -8.70
N LEU A 84 -1.45 -10.15 -7.78
CA LEU A 84 -0.59 -9.17 -7.10
C LEU A 84 0.38 -8.47 -8.07
N THR A 85 0.95 -9.22 -9.01
CA THR A 85 1.81 -8.66 -10.06
C THR A 85 1.03 -7.67 -10.93
N CYS A 86 -0.19 -8.04 -11.33
CA CYS A 86 -1.09 -7.19 -12.09
C CYS A 86 -1.46 -5.92 -11.31
N LEU A 87 -1.88 -6.05 -10.04
CA LEU A 87 -2.17 -4.92 -9.15
C LEU A 87 -0.99 -3.93 -9.09
N ARG A 88 0.23 -4.44 -8.85
CA ARG A 88 1.46 -3.62 -8.80
C ARG A 88 1.78 -2.93 -10.12
N ALA A 89 1.67 -3.65 -11.24
CA ALA A 89 1.93 -3.11 -12.57
C ALA A 89 0.94 -2.00 -12.96
N TYR A 90 -0.34 -2.18 -12.62
CA TYR A 90 -1.37 -1.16 -12.84
C TYR A 90 -1.12 0.11 -12.02
N ILE A 91 -0.81 -0.03 -10.73
CA ILE A 91 -0.44 1.10 -9.85
C ILE A 91 0.76 1.84 -10.44
N LYS A 92 1.82 1.11 -10.83
CA LYS A 92 3.01 1.68 -11.45
C LYS A 92 2.68 2.43 -12.74
N ARG A 93 1.84 1.85 -13.60
CA ARG A 93 1.41 2.47 -14.87
C ARG A 93 0.73 3.81 -14.64
N TYR A 94 -0.06 3.97 -13.58
CA TYR A 94 -0.79 5.21 -13.33
C TYR A 94 -0.13 6.15 -12.31
N ALA A 95 1.03 5.78 -11.74
CA ALA A 95 1.77 6.59 -10.77
C ALA A 95 2.14 7.99 -11.28
N PHE A 96 2.33 8.16 -12.59
CA PHE A 96 2.63 9.46 -13.20
C PHE A 96 1.45 10.43 -13.23
N LYS A 97 0.20 9.95 -13.06
CA LYS A 97 -0.98 10.84 -12.97
C LYS A 97 -0.97 11.70 -11.69
N CYS A 98 -0.04 11.47 -10.77
CA CYS A 98 0.34 12.38 -9.68
C CYS A 98 1.20 13.56 -10.18
N THR A 99 0.75 14.29 -11.21
CA THR A 99 1.50 15.43 -11.75
C THR A 99 1.28 16.70 -10.91
N GLY A 100 2.29 17.05 -10.13
CA GLY A 100 2.43 18.33 -9.43
C GLY A 100 3.77 18.36 -8.72
N VAL A 101 4.67 19.25 -9.13
CA VAL A 101 6.06 19.36 -8.62
C VAL A 101 6.09 19.47 -7.09
N GLY A 102 5.06 20.07 -6.48
CA GLY A 102 4.88 20.13 -5.02
C GLY A 102 4.76 18.76 -4.34
N ALA A 103 4.03 17.80 -4.92
CA ALA A 103 3.84 16.47 -4.34
C ALA A 103 5.12 15.61 -4.45
N CYS A 104 5.83 15.67 -5.59
CA CYS A 104 7.11 14.97 -5.76
C CYS A 104 8.21 15.58 -4.88
N GLN A 105 8.25 16.91 -4.72
CA GLN A 105 9.19 17.60 -3.83
C GLN A 105 8.85 17.37 -2.35
N GLN A 106 7.56 17.28 -2.00
CA GLN A 106 7.11 16.91 -0.66
C GLN A 106 7.49 15.46 -0.33
N MET A 107 7.34 14.52 -1.28
CA MET A 107 7.80 13.13 -1.14
C MET A 107 9.33 13.02 -0.99
N SER A 108 10.09 13.89 -1.69
CA SER A 108 11.55 13.98 -1.51
C SER A 108 11.93 14.46 -0.09
N ARG A 109 11.19 15.42 0.48
CA ARG A 109 11.41 15.94 1.84
C ARG A 109 11.02 14.89 2.89
N LEU A 110 9.92 14.15 2.66
CA LEU A 110 9.49 13.01 3.47
C LEU A 110 10.59 11.94 3.62
N HIS A 111 11.40 11.72 2.57
CA HIS A 111 12.51 10.77 2.62
C HIS A 111 13.63 11.16 3.60
N ASN A 112 13.90 12.45 3.78
CA ASN A 112 14.79 12.92 4.86
C ASN A 112 14.18 12.61 6.22
N ASP A 113 12.87 12.80 6.35
CA ASP A 113 12.20 12.67 7.63
C ASP A 113 12.07 11.25 8.13
N CYS A 114 12.19 10.28 7.23
CA CYS A 114 12.18 8.86 7.52
C CYS A 114 13.59 8.21 7.58
N GLY A 115 14.65 9.02 7.58
CA GLY A 115 16.03 8.53 7.73
C GLY A 115 16.66 7.96 6.46
N GLN A 116 16.12 8.29 5.28
CA GLN A 116 16.67 7.92 3.97
C GLN A 116 17.00 6.42 3.79
N PRO A 117 16.04 5.50 4.04
CA PRO A 117 16.32 4.07 3.94
C PRO A 117 16.87 3.69 2.55
N SER A 118 17.80 2.74 2.54
CA SER A 118 18.42 2.19 1.32
C SER A 118 19.17 3.20 0.43
N LYS A 119 19.42 4.43 0.91
CA LYS A 119 20.29 5.39 0.21
C LYS A 119 21.73 4.88 0.18
N ARG A 120 22.33 4.89 -1.02
CA ARG A 120 23.71 4.43 -1.23
C ARG A 120 24.72 5.56 -0.97
N PRO A 121 25.96 5.24 -0.58
CA PRO A 121 27.03 6.22 -0.53
C PRO A 121 27.20 6.93 -1.88
N GLY A 122 27.28 8.27 -1.86
CA GLY A 122 27.41 9.10 -3.08
C GLY A 122 26.12 9.31 -3.88
N GLU A 123 25.01 8.65 -3.53
CA GLU A 123 23.71 8.86 -4.20
C GLU A 123 23.04 10.16 -3.74
N SER A 124 22.44 10.90 -4.66
CA SER A 124 21.65 12.08 -4.30
C SER A 124 20.37 11.65 -3.56
N THR A 125 19.88 12.51 -2.66
CA THR A 125 18.60 12.25 -1.96
C THR A 125 17.47 12.05 -2.97
N GLU A 126 17.49 12.78 -4.09
CA GLU A 126 16.48 12.68 -5.14
C GLU A 126 16.44 11.30 -5.81
N ALA A 127 17.60 10.78 -6.20
CA ALA A 127 17.69 9.44 -6.80
C ALA A 127 17.31 8.36 -5.78
N ALA A 128 17.78 8.52 -4.53
CA ALA A 128 17.51 7.57 -3.45
C ALA A 128 16.03 7.45 -3.14
N TRP A 129 15.30 8.56 -2.99
CA TRP A 129 13.87 8.48 -2.67
C TRP A 129 13.05 7.96 -3.83
N LYS A 130 13.36 8.33 -5.08
CA LYS A 130 12.63 7.83 -6.27
C LYS A 130 12.73 6.30 -6.32
N ARG A 131 13.95 5.78 -6.18
CA ARG A 131 14.21 4.35 -6.10
C ARG A 131 13.55 3.71 -4.88
N CYS A 132 13.57 4.37 -3.73
CA CYS A 132 12.93 3.89 -2.52
C CYS A 132 11.40 3.87 -2.62
N ALA A 133 10.80 4.83 -3.32
CA ALA A 133 9.35 4.88 -3.56
C ALA A 133 8.91 3.79 -4.55
N ASP A 134 9.76 3.44 -5.50
CA ASP A 134 9.56 2.32 -6.43
C ASP A 134 9.84 0.94 -5.79
N ASP A 135 10.48 0.90 -4.62
CA ASP A 135 10.75 -0.31 -3.84
C ASP A 135 9.82 -0.42 -2.64
N TYR A 136 8.92 -1.39 -2.67
CA TYR A 136 7.89 -1.58 -1.64
C TYR A 136 8.44 -1.66 -0.21
N ASN A 137 9.54 -2.39 0.01
CA ASN A 137 10.11 -2.58 1.34
C ASN A 137 10.76 -1.28 1.85
N CYS A 138 11.41 -0.54 0.96
CA CYS A 138 12.00 0.75 1.26
C CYS A 138 10.93 1.80 1.56
N ALA A 139 9.90 1.91 0.71
CA ALA A 139 8.77 2.82 0.90
C ALA A 139 8.06 2.56 2.23
N LEU A 140 7.82 1.30 2.58
CA LEU A 140 7.27 0.93 3.88
C LEU A 140 8.18 1.34 5.04
N THR A 141 9.47 1.04 4.93
CA THR A 141 10.44 1.37 5.97
C THR A 141 10.44 2.87 6.22
N CYS A 142 10.38 3.65 5.14
CA CYS A 142 10.26 5.09 5.21
C CYS A 142 8.95 5.52 5.91
N LEU A 143 7.80 4.98 5.49
CA LEU A 143 6.50 5.27 6.11
C LEU A 143 6.52 4.95 7.61
N ARG A 144 6.98 3.76 8.02
CA ARG A 144 7.06 3.35 9.43
C ARG A 144 7.92 4.29 10.26
N ALA A 145 9.10 4.65 9.76
CA ALA A 145 9.99 5.58 10.44
C ALA A 145 9.34 6.97 10.56
N TYR A 146 8.63 7.42 9.52
CA TYR A 146 7.90 8.69 9.52
C TYR A 146 6.74 8.69 10.53
N ILE A 147 5.89 7.66 10.53
CA ILE A 147 4.80 7.52 11.48
C ILE A 147 5.36 7.44 12.90
N LYS A 148 6.39 6.63 13.15
CA LYS A 148 7.05 6.55 14.46
C LYS A 148 7.55 7.92 14.93
N ARG A 149 8.07 8.73 14.01
CA ARG A 149 8.57 10.08 14.32
C ARG A 149 7.44 11.05 14.69
N TYR A 150 6.26 10.94 14.08
CA TYR A 150 5.17 11.93 14.25
C TYR A 150 3.92 11.43 14.99
N ALA A 151 3.85 10.15 15.34
CA ALA A 151 2.71 9.53 16.03
C ALA A 151 2.31 10.26 17.33
N PHE A 152 3.29 10.84 18.05
CA PHE A 152 3.03 11.63 19.25
C PHE A 152 2.13 12.86 19.01
N LYS A 153 2.03 13.33 17.76
CA LYS A 153 1.13 14.41 17.35
C LYS A 153 -0.29 13.92 17.06
N CYS A 154 -0.55 12.62 17.11
CA CYS A 154 -1.85 12.02 16.81
C CYS A 154 -2.39 11.27 18.03
N THR A 155 -2.55 11.97 19.15
CA THR A 155 -3.08 11.39 20.37
C THR A 155 -4.59 11.13 20.28
N GLY A 156 -5.08 10.13 21.01
CA GLY A 156 -6.51 9.84 21.11
C GLY A 156 -7.14 9.11 19.92
N VAL A 157 -6.34 8.65 18.96
CA VAL A 157 -6.82 7.87 17.81
C VAL A 157 -6.00 6.58 17.62
N GLY A 158 -6.61 5.56 17.01
CA GLY A 158 -5.97 4.27 16.78
C GLY A 158 -4.85 4.32 15.75
N ALA A 159 -3.97 3.31 15.76
CA ALA A 159 -2.75 3.31 14.95
C ALA A 159 -3.04 3.44 13.45
N CYS A 160 -4.15 2.88 12.98
CA CYS A 160 -4.55 2.96 11.58
C CYS A 160 -4.95 4.40 11.20
N GLN A 161 -5.68 5.08 12.08
CA GLN A 161 -6.03 6.49 11.89
C GLN A 161 -4.80 7.40 11.95
N GLN A 162 -3.87 7.18 12.90
CA GLN A 162 -2.62 7.93 12.97
C GLN A 162 -1.85 7.81 11.66
N MET A 163 -1.65 6.58 11.20
CA MET A 163 -0.94 6.30 9.97
C MET A 163 -1.58 6.98 8.76
N SER A 164 -2.88 6.80 8.59
CA SER A 164 -3.62 7.33 7.44
C SER A 164 -3.56 8.85 7.38
N ARG A 165 -3.79 9.51 8.51
CA ARG A 165 -3.84 10.97 8.57
C ARG A 165 -2.45 11.59 8.47
N LEU A 166 -1.43 11.00 9.09
CA LEU A 166 -0.04 11.46 8.94
C LEU A 166 0.51 11.22 7.54
N HIS A 167 0.16 10.11 6.90
CA HIS A 167 0.56 9.83 5.52
C HIS A 167 -0.05 10.85 4.55
N ASN A 168 -1.33 11.16 4.72
CA ASN A 168 -2.04 12.10 3.84
C ASN A 168 -1.71 13.58 4.12
N GLY A 169 -1.57 13.96 5.39
CA GLY A 169 -1.45 15.36 5.82
C GLY A 169 -0.09 15.76 6.38
N GLY A 170 0.92 14.89 6.35
CA GLY A 170 2.24 15.14 6.91
C GLY A 170 2.24 15.27 8.45
N PRO A 171 3.19 16.01 9.07
CA PRO A 171 3.37 16.01 10.52
C PRO A 171 2.18 16.56 11.32
N SER A 172 1.31 17.34 10.67
CA SER A 172 0.11 17.93 11.27
C SER A 172 -1.17 17.28 10.76
N GLY A 173 -1.07 16.10 10.13
CA GLY A 173 -2.19 15.45 9.47
C GLY A 173 -3.36 15.15 10.41
N CYS A 174 -3.10 14.84 11.69
CA CYS A 174 -4.16 14.59 12.67
C CYS A 174 -4.86 15.84 13.19
N GLN A 175 -4.27 17.02 13.01
CA GLN A 175 -4.90 18.31 13.32
C GLN A 175 -5.68 18.85 12.13
N ASN A 176 -5.38 18.38 10.92
CA ASN A 176 -6.03 18.83 9.70
C ASN A 176 -7.32 18.03 9.44
N SER A 177 -8.48 18.68 9.45
CA SER A 177 -9.77 18.04 9.15
C SER A 177 -9.86 17.50 7.72
N GLY A 178 -9.09 18.06 6.77
CA GLY A 178 -9.04 17.59 5.38
C GLY A 178 -8.53 16.14 5.22
N THR A 179 -7.85 15.58 6.23
CA THR A 179 -7.36 14.19 6.20
C THR A 179 -8.38 13.18 6.70
N VAL A 180 -9.52 13.62 7.26
CA VAL A 180 -10.56 12.74 7.82
C VAL A 180 -11.23 11.94 6.72
N GLY A 181 -11.51 12.54 5.55
CA GLY A 181 -12.08 11.82 4.42
C GLY A 181 -11.18 10.68 3.95
N TYR A 182 -9.88 10.93 3.83
CA TYR A 182 -8.89 9.90 3.50
C TYR A 182 -8.86 8.78 4.54
N TRP A 183 -8.88 9.13 5.83
CA TRP A 183 -8.99 8.15 6.91
C TRP A 183 -10.25 7.30 6.79
N ASN A 184 -11.42 7.90 6.60
CA ASN A 184 -12.69 7.16 6.52
C ASN A 184 -12.67 6.13 5.38
N VAL A 185 -12.05 6.47 4.24
CA VAL A 185 -11.85 5.52 3.14
C VAL A 185 -10.99 4.33 3.59
N ILE A 186 -9.87 4.58 4.27
CA ILE A 186 -8.99 3.51 4.79
C ILE A 186 -9.67 2.69 5.88
N HIS A 187 -10.37 3.34 6.81
CA HIS A 187 -11.13 2.68 7.88
C HIS A 187 -12.17 1.72 7.31
N ASN A 188 -12.95 2.18 6.31
CA ASN A 188 -13.98 1.36 5.66
C ASN A 188 -13.38 0.22 4.83
N CYS A 189 -12.21 0.43 4.23
CA CYS A 189 -11.51 -0.58 3.45
C CYS A 189 -10.88 -1.67 4.34
N CYS A 190 -10.25 -1.26 5.45
CA CYS A 190 -9.40 -2.13 6.27
C CYS A 190 -10.09 -2.63 7.55
N GLY A 191 -11.25 -2.10 7.93
CA GLY A 191 -11.91 -2.40 9.20
C GLY A 191 -11.05 -2.11 10.44
N CYS A 192 -10.05 -1.25 10.29
CA CYS A 192 -9.00 -1.01 11.28
C CYS A 192 -9.35 0.22 12.14
N SER A 193 -8.97 0.22 13.41
CA SER A 193 -9.08 1.40 14.30
C SER A 193 -7.77 2.19 14.39
#